data_AF-A0A1Q8IS11-F1
#
_entry.id   AF-A0A1Q8IS11-F1
#
_cell.length_a   1.000
_cell.length_b   1.000
_cell.length_c   1.000
_cell.angle_alpha   90.00
_cell.angle_beta   90.00
_cell.angle_gamma   90.00
#
_symmetry.space_group_name_H-M   'P 1'
#
loop_
_entity.id
_entity.type
_entity.pdbx_description
1 polymer ?
#
loop_
_entity_poly.entity_id
_entity_poly.type
_entity_poly.pdbx_seq_one_letter_code
_entity_poly.pdbx_strand_id
1 'polypeptide(L)'
;MTTLADLKPVTKQFVRDIAEKVDHTGHVSLDNYISMMSGQPSTVDTETDCFSIWSDIADAGNDSANPKVLKAGTDANGHAGGGCVFPARVKTFPNQLDNAKLTWKGYMGDMGNDLNRDGTKTCSFPTRTAKLAGTDPAKAVDGTQSAQASSASGDVKADAYATRHNPFVYFHSIIDDIDYCDQHVVNLDDNLENDLKSIDTTPNFVYITPNLCDDGHDGDGTGAAGKGCKSGAAGGLTSIDAFLKKWIPIIQASAAYKQDGLIIINFDESNASSSPMTTTFNSAYTQMNLTINLTGESCCNQQTGPNVKRPEDQIMSTLPIAYASTLGINASSLPSTVQTIQIGMHYDGVGGDRTGAVLLSPFIKAGTTSTTGYNHYSLLKSLEDRFGIPEYLGYADDSKLVTFGSDIFTQ
;
A
#
# COMPACT_ATOMS: atom_id res chain seq x y z
N MET A 1 12.88 -12.08 -4.66
CA MET A 1 12.70 -11.54 -6.02
C MET A 1 11.45 -12.18 -6.62
N THR A 2 10.32 -11.50 -6.53
CA THR A 2 9.16 -11.83 -7.35
C THR A 2 9.41 -11.19 -8.70
N THR A 3 9.65 -12.01 -9.71
CA THR A 3 9.86 -11.54 -11.09
C THR A 3 8.56 -11.71 -11.87
N LEU A 4 8.43 -10.96 -12.96
CA LEU A 4 7.38 -11.17 -13.96
C LEU A 4 7.34 -12.62 -14.51
N ALA A 5 8.40 -13.40 -14.30
CA ALA A 5 8.44 -14.82 -14.63
C ALA A 5 7.64 -15.71 -13.66
N ASP A 6 7.42 -15.27 -12.42
CA ASP A 6 6.71 -16.03 -11.39
C ASP A 6 5.19 -15.91 -11.53
N LEU A 7 4.69 -14.88 -12.23
CA LEU A 7 3.30 -14.74 -12.67
C LEU A 7 2.98 -15.48 -13.98
N LYS A 8 3.97 -16.12 -14.63
CA LYS A 8 3.75 -16.87 -15.90
C LYS A 8 2.74 -18.02 -15.83
N PRO A 9 2.50 -18.71 -14.70
CA PRO A 9 1.41 -19.67 -14.61
C PRO A 9 0.02 -19.02 -14.72
N VAL A 10 -0.12 -17.77 -14.23
CA VAL A 10 -1.35 -16.97 -14.30
C VAL A 10 -1.61 -16.53 -15.74
N THR A 11 -0.57 -16.10 -16.46
CA THR A 11 -0.69 -15.47 -17.79
C THR A 11 -0.80 -16.45 -18.98
N LYS A 12 -0.56 -17.76 -18.81
CA LYS A 12 -0.73 -18.73 -19.91
C LYS A 12 -2.17 -18.85 -20.42
N GLN A 13 -3.17 -18.54 -19.59
CA GLN A 13 -4.58 -18.50 -19.99
C GLN A 13 -4.98 -17.13 -20.59
N PHE A 14 -4.18 -16.09 -20.34
CA PHE A 14 -4.49 -14.68 -20.63
C PHE A 14 -3.36 -14.02 -21.45
N VAL A 15 -2.96 -14.59 -22.60
CA VAL A 15 -1.90 -13.97 -23.42
C VAL A 15 -2.44 -12.69 -24.10
N ARG A 16 -2.50 -11.58 -23.37
CA ARG A 16 -2.85 -10.22 -23.85
C ARG A 16 -2.05 -9.09 -23.16
N ASP A 17 -0.88 -9.40 -22.62
CA ASP A 17 -0.38 -8.63 -21.48
C ASP A 17 0.86 -7.80 -21.83
N ILE A 18 1.02 -6.66 -21.15
CA ILE A 18 2.31 -5.95 -21.07
C ILE A 18 3.10 -6.44 -19.86
N ALA A 19 4.39 -6.69 -20.05
CA ALA A 19 5.34 -6.88 -18.98
C ALA A 19 6.17 -5.59 -18.83
N GLU A 20 6.00 -4.89 -17.72
CA GLU A 20 6.66 -3.60 -17.48
C GLU A 20 7.59 -3.65 -16.27
N LYS A 21 8.38 -2.60 -16.16
CA LYS A 21 9.37 -2.43 -15.11
C LYS A 21 9.01 -1.16 -14.34
N VAL A 22 8.46 -1.34 -13.15
CA VAL A 22 8.00 -0.24 -12.29
C VAL A 22 8.89 -0.18 -11.05
N ASP A 23 9.40 1.02 -10.78
CA ASP A 23 10.16 1.34 -9.57
C ASP A 23 9.21 1.95 -8.53
N HIS A 24 9.24 1.44 -7.30
CA HIS A 24 8.32 1.87 -6.25
C HIS A 24 8.85 3.15 -5.59
N THR A 25 7.97 3.89 -4.93
CA THR A 25 8.32 5.15 -4.29
C THR A 25 8.77 5.03 -2.84
N GLY A 26 8.57 3.85 -2.23
CA GLY A 26 8.87 3.57 -0.84
C GLY A 26 9.08 2.08 -0.56
N HIS A 27 9.63 1.74 0.61
CA HIS A 27 10.06 0.37 0.91
C HIS A 27 9.02 -0.49 1.65
N VAL A 28 7.90 0.11 2.04
CA VAL A 28 6.79 -0.54 2.72
C VAL A 28 5.49 -0.20 1.98
N SER A 29 4.37 -0.78 2.37
CA SER A 29 3.15 -0.67 1.59
C SER A 29 2.59 0.76 1.51
N LEU A 30 2.45 1.43 2.65
CA LEU A 30 1.60 2.61 2.77
C LEU A 30 2.08 3.81 1.92
N ASP A 31 3.36 4.12 1.95
CA ASP A 31 3.90 5.28 1.25
C ASP A 31 3.81 5.15 -0.29
N ASN A 32 3.85 3.93 -0.80
CA ASN A 32 3.57 3.61 -2.20
C ASN A 32 2.11 3.89 -2.57
N TYR A 33 1.16 3.43 -1.74
CA TYR A 33 -0.27 3.69 -1.93
C TYR A 33 -0.60 5.19 -1.90
N ILE A 34 0.01 5.93 -0.95
CA ILE A 34 -0.09 7.40 -0.86
C ILE A 34 0.45 8.06 -2.13
N SER A 35 1.61 7.63 -2.60
CA SER A 35 2.25 8.18 -3.81
C SER A 35 1.39 7.98 -5.05
N MET A 36 0.82 6.77 -5.23
CA MET A 36 -0.07 6.45 -6.34
C MET A 36 -1.34 7.31 -6.34
N MET A 37 -1.92 7.63 -5.18
CA MET A 37 -3.21 8.32 -5.11
C MET A 37 -3.13 9.83 -4.90
N SER A 38 -1.97 10.38 -4.55
CA SER A 38 -1.86 11.81 -4.19
C SER A 38 -0.60 12.50 -4.68
N GLY A 39 0.38 11.75 -5.19
CA GLY A 39 1.69 12.25 -5.56
C GLY A 39 2.50 12.77 -4.36
N GLN A 40 2.03 12.57 -3.12
CA GLN A 40 2.78 12.94 -1.93
C GLN A 40 3.88 11.90 -1.66
N PRO A 41 5.10 12.33 -1.32
CA PRO A 41 6.13 11.45 -0.77
C PRO A 41 5.80 11.05 0.66
N SER A 42 6.56 10.10 1.20
CA SER A 42 6.41 9.64 2.57
C SER A 42 6.64 10.74 3.61
N THR A 43 6.04 10.55 4.78
CA THR A 43 6.48 11.09 6.08
C THR A 43 7.26 10.02 6.83
N VAL A 44 7.86 10.40 7.97
CA VAL A 44 8.56 9.48 8.88
C VAL A 44 7.65 8.32 9.34
N ASP A 45 6.35 8.58 9.55
CA ASP A 45 5.43 7.54 10.01
C ASP A 45 4.88 6.71 8.84
N THR A 46 4.64 7.29 7.67
CA THR A 46 4.10 6.53 6.54
C THR A 46 5.13 5.61 5.90
N GLU A 47 6.44 5.94 5.95
CA GLU A 47 7.50 5.02 5.50
C GLU A 47 7.72 3.83 6.44
N THR A 48 6.97 3.78 7.54
CA THR A 48 6.88 2.65 8.47
C THR A 48 5.45 2.12 8.59
N ASP A 49 4.62 2.24 7.54
CA ASP A 49 3.22 1.78 7.52
C ASP A 49 2.34 2.32 8.66
N CYS A 50 2.77 3.37 9.35
CA CYS A 50 2.09 3.90 10.53
C CYS A 50 1.89 2.84 11.64
N PHE A 51 2.91 2.01 11.92
CA PHE A 51 2.87 1.00 13.01
C PHE A 51 2.64 1.59 14.41
N SER A 52 2.99 2.87 14.59
CA SER A 52 2.90 3.56 15.87
C SER A 52 1.51 4.17 16.08
N ILE A 53 1.43 5.27 16.83
CA ILE A 53 0.20 6.00 17.06
C ILE A 53 -0.34 6.57 15.75
N TRP A 54 -1.62 6.32 15.48
CA TRP A 54 -2.32 6.92 14.37
C TRP A 54 -2.53 8.40 14.66
N SER A 55 -1.90 9.27 13.89
CA SER A 55 -1.89 10.70 14.15
C SER A 55 -2.00 11.54 12.88
N ASP A 56 -2.47 12.76 13.03
CA ASP A 56 -2.56 13.71 11.93
C ASP A 56 -1.19 14.33 11.66
N ILE A 57 -0.88 14.54 10.39
CA ILE A 57 0.31 15.28 10.00
C ILE A 57 0.14 16.74 10.41
N ALA A 58 1.09 17.25 11.19
CA ALA A 58 1.16 18.69 11.46
C ALA A 58 1.49 19.44 10.16
N ASP A 59 0.57 20.28 9.70
CA ASP A 59 0.76 21.05 8.47
C ASP A 59 1.75 22.21 8.68
N ALA A 60 2.93 22.11 8.05
CA ALA A 60 3.95 23.17 8.03
C ALA A 60 4.05 23.87 6.67
N GLY A 61 2.98 23.84 5.89
CA GLY A 61 2.89 24.44 4.56
C GLY A 61 3.35 23.50 3.45
N ASN A 62 3.86 24.08 2.37
CA ASN A 62 4.29 23.33 1.20
C ASN A 62 5.80 23.27 1.11
N ASP A 63 6.30 22.25 0.41
CA ASP A 63 7.69 22.21 0.02
C ASP A 63 8.05 23.40 -0.86
N SER A 64 9.28 23.89 -0.66
CA SER A 64 9.84 24.99 -1.44
C SER A 64 10.22 24.58 -2.86
N ALA A 65 10.58 23.32 -3.10
CA ALA A 65 10.94 22.83 -4.43
C ALA A 65 9.69 22.43 -5.23
N ASN A 66 8.68 21.86 -4.58
CA ASN A 66 7.38 21.59 -5.19
C ASN A 66 6.21 22.07 -4.30
N PRO A 67 5.53 23.18 -4.63
CA PRO A 67 4.44 23.71 -3.81
C PRO A 67 3.19 22.81 -3.76
N LYS A 68 3.14 21.72 -4.53
CA LYS A 68 2.08 20.70 -4.48
C LYS A 68 2.36 19.59 -3.47
N VAL A 69 3.55 19.57 -2.87
CA VAL A 69 3.95 18.60 -1.85
C VAL A 69 3.81 19.22 -0.46
N LEU A 70 3.18 18.50 0.46
CA LEU A 70 3.05 18.85 1.87
C LEU A 70 4.41 18.79 2.55
N LYS A 71 4.73 19.85 3.29
CA LYS A 71 5.78 19.85 4.28
C LYS A 71 5.16 19.58 5.66
N ALA A 72 5.53 18.47 6.27
CA ALA A 72 5.17 18.10 7.62
C ALA A 72 5.97 18.91 8.64
N GLY A 73 5.29 19.31 9.70
CA GLY A 73 5.85 19.96 10.89
C GLY A 73 6.23 18.92 11.93
N THR A 74 6.11 19.30 13.20
CA THR A 74 6.21 18.36 14.32
C THR A 74 4.80 18.01 14.76
N ASP A 75 4.47 16.71 14.73
CA ASP A 75 3.16 16.22 15.12
C ASP A 75 2.88 16.42 16.63
N ALA A 76 1.67 16.05 17.07
CA ALA A 76 1.27 16.15 18.47
C ALA A 76 2.10 15.26 19.42
N ASN A 77 2.82 14.28 18.89
CA ASN A 77 3.65 13.33 19.63
C ASN A 77 5.14 13.75 19.67
N GLY A 78 5.50 14.84 18.99
CA GLY A 78 6.88 15.33 18.92
C GLY A 78 7.69 14.76 17.77
N HIS A 79 7.07 14.02 16.84
CA HIS A 79 7.71 13.49 15.64
C HIS A 79 7.80 14.57 14.56
N ALA A 80 9.01 15.10 14.36
CA ALA A 80 9.30 16.03 13.27
C ALA A 80 9.28 15.29 11.93
N GLY A 81 8.50 15.80 10.97
CA GLY A 81 8.30 15.15 9.69
C GLY A 81 7.36 13.95 9.75
N GLY A 82 6.68 13.72 10.88
CA GLY A 82 5.79 12.58 11.12
C GLY A 82 4.30 12.87 10.88
N GLY A 83 3.47 11.94 11.34
CA GLY A 83 2.03 11.86 11.14
C GLY A 83 1.64 10.91 9.99
N CYS A 84 0.44 10.38 10.09
CA CYS A 84 -0.16 9.43 9.15
C CYS A 84 -1.19 10.07 8.23
N VAL A 85 -2.06 10.93 8.79
CA VAL A 85 -3.22 11.46 8.05
C VAL A 85 -2.90 12.84 7.49
N PHE A 86 -3.01 12.98 6.17
CA PHE A 86 -2.81 14.23 5.46
C PHE A 86 -3.99 15.20 5.69
N PRO A 87 -3.72 16.50 5.86
CA PRO A 87 -4.74 17.51 6.11
C PRO A 87 -5.67 17.70 4.90
N ALA A 88 -6.89 18.19 5.12
CA ALA A 88 -7.96 18.24 4.12
C ALA A 88 -7.63 19.03 2.84
N ARG A 89 -6.63 19.90 2.89
CA ARG A 89 -6.14 20.65 1.72
C ARG A 89 -5.29 19.80 0.76
N VAL A 90 -4.73 18.68 1.23
CA VAL A 90 -4.01 17.73 0.38
C VAL A 90 -5.05 16.89 -0.33
N LYS A 91 -5.08 17.01 -1.66
CA LYS A 91 -6.04 16.34 -2.51
C LYS A 91 -5.46 15.07 -3.10
N THR A 92 -6.34 14.12 -3.37
CA THR A 92 -6.04 12.84 -4.01
C THR A 92 -6.67 12.79 -5.40
N PHE A 93 -6.28 11.78 -6.18
CA PHE A 93 -6.85 11.49 -7.48
C PHE A 93 -8.38 11.34 -7.44
N PRO A 94 -8.99 10.63 -6.47
CA PRO A 94 -10.41 10.72 -6.16
C PRO A 94 -11.02 12.13 -6.15
N ASN A 95 -10.37 13.09 -5.47
CA ASN A 95 -10.88 14.45 -5.43
C ASN A 95 -10.83 15.13 -6.81
N GLN A 96 -9.84 14.80 -7.66
CA GLN A 96 -9.80 15.28 -9.05
C GLN A 96 -10.94 14.67 -9.88
N LEU A 97 -11.24 13.38 -9.69
CA LEU A 97 -12.36 12.72 -10.34
C LEU A 97 -13.71 13.35 -9.95
N ASP A 98 -13.94 13.64 -8.68
CA ASP A 98 -15.16 14.33 -8.22
C ASP A 98 -15.33 15.72 -8.86
N ASN A 99 -14.22 16.45 -8.99
CA ASN A 99 -14.19 17.75 -9.65
C ASN A 99 -14.54 17.62 -11.14
N ALA A 100 -14.04 16.55 -11.79
CA ALA A 100 -14.35 16.20 -13.17
C ALA A 100 -15.72 15.51 -13.35
N LYS A 101 -16.48 15.28 -12.28
CA LYS A 101 -17.77 14.55 -12.28
C LYS A 101 -17.66 13.11 -12.77
N LEU A 102 -16.52 12.48 -12.46
CA LEU A 102 -16.25 11.08 -12.69
C LEU A 102 -16.42 10.31 -11.39
N THR A 103 -17.01 9.12 -11.47
CA THR A 103 -17.25 8.27 -10.31
C THR A 103 -16.01 7.43 -10.01
N TRP A 104 -15.81 7.13 -8.73
CA TRP A 104 -14.72 6.26 -8.30
C TRP A 104 -15.18 5.38 -7.14
N LYS A 105 -14.45 4.29 -6.89
CA LYS A 105 -14.63 3.49 -5.67
C LYS A 105 -13.39 2.66 -5.37
N GLY A 106 -13.05 2.58 -4.09
CA GLY A 106 -12.07 1.65 -3.52
C GLY A 106 -12.76 0.41 -2.94
N TYR A 107 -12.23 -0.75 -3.28
CA TYR A 107 -12.73 -2.07 -2.90
C TYR A 107 -11.65 -2.81 -2.11
N MET A 108 -11.85 -2.93 -0.81
CA MET A 108 -10.87 -3.47 0.13
C MET A 108 -11.24 -4.90 0.51
N GLY A 109 -10.32 -5.85 0.27
CA GLY A 109 -10.48 -7.24 0.70
C GLY A 109 -10.68 -7.34 2.21
N ASP A 110 -11.61 -8.21 2.62
CA ASP A 110 -11.96 -8.52 4.01
C ASP A 110 -12.47 -7.37 4.90
N MET A 111 -12.49 -6.11 4.44
CA MET A 111 -12.87 -4.97 5.29
C MET A 111 -14.25 -5.15 5.95
N GLY A 112 -14.29 -5.11 7.27
CA GLY A 112 -15.50 -5.28 8.07
C GLY A 112 -16.00 -6.71 8.21
N ASN A 113 -15.16 -7.70 7.91
CA ASN A 113 -15.48 -9.10 8.20
C ASN A 113 -15.66 -9.32 9.71
N ASP A 114 -14.76 -8.77 10.53
CA ASP A 114 -14.91 -8.64 11.99
C ASP A 114 -15.13 -7.18 12.42
N LEU A 115 -16.38 -6.82 12.72
CA LEU A 115 -16.72 -5.47 13.18
C LEU A 115 -16.13 -5.12 14.55
N ASN A 116 -15.70 -6.09 15.36
CA ASN A 116 -14.99 -5.78 16.60
C ASN A 116 -13.56 -5.31 16.34
N ARG A 117 -12.97 -5.72 15.21
CA ARG A 117 -11.63 -5.32 14.77
C ARG A 117 -11.69 -4.06 13.90
N ASP A 118 -12.60 -4.02 12.94
CA ASP A 118 -12.66 -3.00 11.90
C ASP A 118 -13.67 -1.89 12.22
N GLY A 119 -14.60 -2.11 13.15
CA GLY A 119 -15.63 -1.14 13.55
C GLY A 119 -16.76 -0.97 12.53
N THR A 120 -16.49 -1.06 11.24
CA THR A 120 -17.44 -0.77 10.14
C THR A 120 -17.15 -1.62 8.89
N LYS A 121 -18.16 -1.77 8.03
CA LYS A 121 -18.05 -2.45 6.72
C LYS A 121 -17.52 -1.57 5.58
N THR A 122 -17.46 -0.27 5.83
CA THR A 122 -17.08 0.75 4.85
C THR A 122 -16.22 1.78 5.55
N CYS A 123 -15.22 2.30 4.85
CA CYS A 123 -14.32 3.34 5.34
C CYS A 123 -13.83 3.06 6.79
N SER A 124 -13.22 1.89 6.97
CA SER A 124 -12.61 1.46 8.23
C SER A 124 -11.22 2.08 8.41
N PHE A 125 -11.01 2.77 9.53
CA PHE A 125 -9.72 3.34 9.93
C PHE A 125 -9.62 3.56 11.45
N PRO A 126 -8.40 3.60 12.02
CA PRO A 126 -8.20 3.42 13.46
C PRO A 126 -8.95 4.37 14.39
N THR A 127 -8.96 5.68 14.11
CA THR A 127 -9.65 6.66 14.96
C THR A 127 -11.16 6.52 14.89
N ARG A 128 -11.72 6.11 13.74
CA ARG A 128 -13.14 5.77 13.61
C ARG A 128 -13.47 4.50 14.37
N THR A 129 -12.66 3.45 14.24
CA THR A 129 -12.83 2.19 14.97
C THR A 129 -12.79 2.43 16.48
N ALA A 130 -11.81 3.20 16.97
CA ALA A 130 -11.72 3.58 18.37
C ALA A 130 -12.97 4.32 18.86
N LYS A 131 -13.44 5.30 18.09
CA LYS A 131 -14.67 6.05 18.41
C LYS A 131 -15.90 5.14 18.49
N LEU A 132 -16.06 4.22 17.54
CA LEU A 132 -17.18 3.26 17.53
C LEU A 132 -17.10 2.27 18.69
N ALA A 133 -15.89 1.88 19.10
CA ALA A 133 -15.64 1.03 20.26
C ALA A 133 -15.75 1.77 21.61
N GLY A 134 -15.92 3.10 21.60
CA GLY A 134 -15.93 3.92 22.82
C GLY A 134 -14.57 4.05 23.50
N THR A 135 -13.47 3.81 22.77
CA THR A 135 -12.10 4.01 23.24
C THR A 135 -11.55 5.37 22.81
N ASP A 136 -10.43 5.78 23.38
CA ASP A 136 -9.81 7.09 23.16
C ASP A 136 -9.16 7.16 21.76
N PRO A 137 -9.70 7.94 20.80
CA PRO A 137 -9.14 8.03 19.46
C PRO A 137 -7.74 8.65 19.43
N ALA A 138 -7.37 9.45 20.43
CA ALA A 138 -6.02 10.02 20.52
C ALA A 138 -4.94 8.98 20.83
N LYS A 139 -5.34 7.73 21.13
CA LYS A 139 -4.45 6.58 21.37
C LYS A 139 -4.67 5.47 20.34
N ALA A 140 -5.40 5.76 19.27
CA ALA A 140 -5.64 4.80 18.23
C ALA A 140 -4.30 4.35 17.61
N VAL A 141 -4.20 3.06 17.38
CA VAL A 141 -3.12 2.41 16.63
C VAL A 141 -3.77 1.57 15.56
N ASP A 142 -3.08 1.33 14.46
CA ASP A 142 -3.59 0.43 13.44
C ASP A 142 -3.55 -1.03 13.95
N GLY A 143 -4.72 -1.54 14.35
CA GLY A 143 -4.91 -2.93 14.76
C GLY A 143 -4.90 -3.92 13.59
N THR A 144 -4.80 -3.43 12.36
CA THR A 144 -4.93 -4.22 11.14
C THR A 144 -3.61 -4.60 10.48
N GLN A 145 -2.49 -4.29 11.15
CA GLN A 145 -1.13 -4.56 10.68
C GLN A 145 -0.81 -6.06 10.49
N SER A 146 -1.64 -6.95 11.02
CA SER A 146 -1.55 -8.40 10.83
C SER A 146 -2.93 -9.02 10.64
N ALA A 147 -2.98 -10.12 9.90
CA ALA A 147 -4.19 -10.91 9.77
C ALA A 147 -4.62 -11.53 11.11
N GLN A 148 -5.93 -11.62 11.31
CA GLN A 148 -6.59 -12.20 12.46
C GLN A 148 -7.12 -13.59 12.12
N ALA A 149 -6.81 -14.58 12.96
CA ALA A 149 -7.44 -15.90 12.88
C ALA A 149 -8.79 -15.89 13.60
N SER A 150 -9.72 -16.73 13.15
CA SER A 150 -10.95 -16.96 13.91
C SER A 150 -10.68 -17.67 15.23
N SER A 151 -11.50 -17.35 16.23
CA SER A 151 -11.52 -18.05 17.52
C SER A 151 -12.33 -19.35 17.45
N ALA A 152 -12.06 -20.27 18.37
CA ALA A 152 -12.87 -21.48 18.53
C ALA A 152 -14.30 -21.18 19.04
N SER A 153 -14.47 -20.08 19.79
CA SER A 153 -15.77 -19.60 20.29
C SER A 153 -16.63 -18.93 19.22
N GLY A 154 -16.02 -18.48 18.11
CA GLY A 154 -16.70 -17.81 17.01
C GLY A 154 -17.03 -16.34 17.26
N ASP A 155 -16.62 -15.78 18.40
CA ASP A 155 -16.75 -14.37 18.75
C ASP A 155 -15.73 -13.48 18.01
N VAL A 156 -14.55 -14.05 17.73
CA VAL A 156 -13.54 -13.47 16.83
C VAL A 156 -13.63 -14.14 15.47
N LYS A 157 -13.78 -13.36 14.40
CA LYS A 157 -13.82 -13.86 13.02
C LYS A 157 -12.44 -13.79 12.37
N ALA A 158 -12.22 -14.59 11.34
CA ALA A 158 -11.02 -14.42 10.52
C ALA A 158 -11.17 -13.13 9.71
N ASP A 159 -10.11 -12.32 9.70
CA ASP A 159 -10.10 -11.02 9.03
C ASP A 159 -8.68 -10.69 8.60
N ALA A 160 -8.50 -10.38 7.32
CA ALA A 160 -7.22 -10.01 6.74
C ALA A 160 -7.25 -8.61 6.08
N TYR A 161 -8.20 -7.74 6.42
CA TYR A 161 -8.15 -6.34 6.00
C TYR A 161 -6.90 -5.66 6.59
N ALA A 162 -6.26 -4.80 5.79
CA ALA A 162 -5.12 -3.99 6.19
C ALA A 162 -5.34 -2.53 5.81
N THR A 163 -5.39 -1.65 6.82
CA THR A 163 -5.57 -0.21 6.64
C THR A 163 -4.44 0.38 5.82
N ARG A 164 -3.19 -0.06 6.05
CA ARG A 164 -2.01 0.38 5.27
C ARG A 164 -2.12 0.19 3.76
N HIS A 165 -3.03 -0.68 3.29
CA HIS A 165 -3.29 -0.93 1.87
C HIS A 165 -4.48 -0.14 1.31
N ASN A 166 -5.09 0.70 2.13
CA ASN A 166 -6.23 1.56 1.79
C ASN A 166 -5.78 3.03 1.81
N PRO A 167 -5.27 3.60 0.71
CA PRO A 167 -4.73 4.95 0.70
C PRO A 167 -5.76 6.02 1.08
N PHE A 168 -7.05 5.77 0.82
CA PHE A 168 -8.10 6.78 0.93
C PHE A 168 -8.33 7.24 2.37
N VAL A 169 -8.11 6.36 3.35
CA VAL A 169 -8.34 6.68 4.76
C VAL A 169 -7.22 7.47 5.43
N TYR A 170 -6.14 7.77 4.70
CA TYR A 170 -5.04 8.61 5.15
C TYR A 170 -5.18 10.08 4.75
N PHE A 171 -6.37 10.51 4.29
CA PHE A 171 -6.60 11.89 3.87
C PHE A 171 -7.90 12.44 4.46
N HIS A 172 -7.79 13.53 5.23
CA HIS A 172 -8.94 14.30 5.71
C HIS A 172 -9.82 14.86 4.58
N SER A 173 -9.28 14.98 3.37
CA SER A 173 -10.07 15.33 2.18
C SER A 173 -11.10 14.27 1.76
N ILE A 174 -11.05 13.08 2.37
CA ILE A 174 -11.98 11.97 2.21
C ILE A 174 -12.67 11.65 3.54
N ILE A 175 -11.91 11.43 4.62
CA ILE A 175 -12.45 10.85 5.87
C ILE A 175 -13.24 11.82 6.76
N ASP A 176 -13.15 13.13 6.54
CA ASP A 176 -13.93 14.11 7.32
C ASP A 176 -15.42 14.11 6.93
N ASP A 177 -15.73 13.71 5.69
CA ASP A 177 -17.08 13.41 5.24
C ASP A 177 -17.30 11.89 5.25
N ILE A 178 -17.81 11.39 6.38
CA ILE A 178 -17.99 9.96 6.61
C ILE A 178 -19.02 9.35 5.65
N ASP A 179 -20.07 10.07 5.29
CA ASP A 179 -21.08 9.56 4.36
C ASP A 179 -20.50 9.43 2.95
N TYR A 180 -19.69 10.39 2.53
CA TYR A 180 -18.92 10.29 1.29
C TYR A 180 -17.93 9.12 1.34
N CYS A 181 -17.16 9.00 2.43
CA CYS A 181 -16.19 7.93 2.56
C CYS A 181 -16.86 6.54 2.55
N ASP A 182 -17.99 6.37 3.24
CA ASP A 182 -18.76 5.12 3.27
C ASP A 182 -19.30 4.71 1.90
N GLN A 183 -19.61 5.69 1.04
CA GLN A 183 -20.07 5.43 -0.33
C GLN A 183 -18.95 4.99 -1.26
N HIS A 184 -17.70 5.41 -1.00
CA HIS A 184 -16.58 5.23 -1.93
C HIS A 184 -15.54 4.21 -1.47
N VAL A 185 -15.41 3.93 -0.18
CA VAL A 185 -14.42 2.99 0.36
C VAL A 185 -15.16 1.81 0.98
N VAL A 186 -15.22 0.70 0.25
CA VAL A 186 -16.15 -0.40 0.55
C VAL A 186 -15.47 -1.77 0.57
N ASN A 187 -16.13 -2.75 1.19
CA ASN A 187 -15.70 -4.15 1.13
C ASN A 187 -15.77 -4.67 -0.31
N LEU A 188 -14.71 -5.35 -0.76
CA LEU A 188 -14.59 -5.88 -2.12
C LEU A 188 -15.68 -6.89 -2.48
N ASP A 189 -15.79 -7.96 -1.71
CA ASP A 189 -16.68 -9.09 -2.00
C ASP A 189 -18.17 -8.72 -1.89
N ASP A 190 -18.52 -7.79 -1.00
CA ASP A 190 -19.90 -7.32 -0.84
C ASP A 190 -20.36 -6.42 -2.02
N ASN A 191 -19.45 -5.74 -2.74
CA ASN A 191 -19.80 -4.62 -3.62
C ASN A 191 -19.41 -4.75 -5.10
N LEU A 192 -18.20 -5.23 -5.42
CA LEU A 192 -17.66 -5.05 -6.78
C LEU A 192 -18.51 -5.73 -7.87
N GLU A 193 -18.94 -6.97 -7.65
CA GLU A 193 -19.79 -7.68 -8.63
C GLU A 193 -21.13 -6.97 -8.87
N ASN A 194 -21.67 -6.29 -7.85
CA ASN A 194 -22.91 -5.54 -7.98
C ASN A 194 -22.72 -4.31 -8.86
N ASP A 195 -21.62 -3.58 -8.67
CA ASP A 195 -21.30 -2.37 -9.42
C ASP A 195 -20.96 -2.69 -10.89
N LEU A 196 -20.32 -3.83 -11.17
CA LEU A 196 -19.96 -4.26 -12.53
C LEU A 196 -21.14 -4.72 -13.41
N LYS A 197 -22.37 -4.79 -12.88
CA LYS A 197 -23.55 -5.29 -13.61
C LYS A 197 -23.93 -4.46 -14.83
N SER A 198 -23.62 -3.16 -14.84
CA SER A 198 -23.93 -2.24 -15.93
C SER A 198 -22.89 -1.13 -16.03
N ILE A 199 -22.84 -0.44 -17.18
CA ILE A 199 -21.98 0.73 -17.36
C ILE A 199 -22.34 1.82 -16.34
N ASP A 200 -23.64 2.08 -16.13
CA ASP A 200 -24.12 3.14 -15.24
C ASP A 200 -23.78 2.92 -13.75
N THR A 201 -23.56 1.67 -13.35
CA THR A 201 -23.20 1.31 -11.97
C THR A 201 -21.70 1.07 -11.78
N THR A 202 -20.94 0.94 -12.87
CA THR A 202 -19.49 0.71 -12.79
C THR A 202 -18.80 2.07 -12.59
N PRO A 203 -17.98 2.24 -11.53
CA PRO A 203 -17.22 3.48 -11.37
C PRO A 203 -16.26 3.73 -12.53
N ASN A 204 -16.02 5.00 -12.87
CA ASN A 204 -15.01 5.35 -13.87
C ASN A 204 -13.59 4.93 -13.43
N PHE A 205 -13.30 5.03 -12.12
CA PHE A 205 -12.07 4.53 -11.52
C PHE A 205 -12.36 3.50 -10.42
N VAL A 206 -11.79 2.31 -10.58
CA VAL A 206 -11.95 1.18 -9.65
C VAL A 206 -10.58 0.87 -9.06
N TYR A 207 -10.48 0.95 -7.73
CA TYR A 207 -9.27 0.61 -6.99
C TYR A 207 -9.52 -0.66 -6.18
N ILE A 208 -8.73 -1.72 -6.37
CA ILE A 208 -8.91 -3.00 -5.68
C ILE A 208 -7.63 -3.32 -4.93
N THR A 209 -7.77 -3.58 -3.63
CA THR A 209 -6.70 -4.19 -2.82
C THR A 209 -7.15 -5.55 -2.32
N PRO A 210 -6.41 -6.64 -2.60
CA PRO A 210 -6.61 -7.93 -1.93
C PRO A 210 -6.44 -7.80 -0.40
N ASN A 211 -6.96 -8.77 0.35
CA ASN A 211 -6.63 -8.89 1.77
C ASN A 211 -5.20 -9.43 1.95
N LEU A 212 -4.68 -9.43 3.18
CA LEU A 212 -3.31 -9.88 3.47
C LEU A 212 -3.01 -11.32 3.07
N CYS A 213 -4.02 -12.19 2.92
CA CYS A 213 -3.79 -13.55 2.46
C CYS A 213 -3.70 -13.67 0.94
N ASP A 214 -4.35 -12.76 0.23
CA ASP A 214 -4.53 -12.79 -1.22
C ASP A 214 -3.64 -11.77 -1.95
N ASP A 215 -2.91 -10.91 -1.23
CA ASP A 215 -2.03 -9.87 -1.78
C ASP A 215 -0.71 -10.40 -2.37
N GLY A 216 -0.39 -11.67 -2.09
CA GLY A 216 0.84 -12.32 -2.53
C GLY A 216 2.02 -12.19 -1.56
N HIS A 217 1.83 -11.51 -0.42
CA HIS A 217 2.83 -11.27 0.61
C HIS A 217 2.77 -12.32 1.73
N ASP A 218 1.61 -12.54 2.36
CA ASP A 218 1.56 -13.43 3.54
C ASP A 218 1.51 -14.91 3.15
N GLY A 219 2.36 -15.71 3.79
CA GLY A 219 2.46 -17.16 3.56
C GLY A 219 3.42 -17.53 2.44
N ASP A 220 3.94 -18.76 2.47
CA ASP A 220 4.94 -19.22 1.50
C ASP A 220 4.34 -19.92 0.26
N GLY A 221 3.01 -19.93 0.14
CA GLY A 221 2.28 -20.55 -0.96
C GLY A 221 2.20 -22.07 -0.92
N THR A 222 2.79 -22.74 0.08
CA THR A 222 2.78 -24.22 0.17
C THR A 222 1.52 -24.78 0.84
N GLY A 223 0.86 -23.98 1.68
CA GLY A 223 -0.23 -24.46 2.55
C GLY A 223 0.25 -25.40 3.67
N ALA A 224 1.56 -25.51 3.91
CA ALA A 224 2.07 -26.28 5.03
C ALA A 224 1.66 -25.66 6.37
N ALA A 225 1.50 -26.51 7.40
CA ALA A 225 1.10 -26.05 8.73
C ALA A 225 2.10 -25.02 9.29
N GLY A 226 1.58 -23.86 9.68
CA GLY A 226 2.38 -22.72 10.18
C GLY A 226 3.14 -21.95 9.09
N LYS A 227 2.87 -22.23 7.81
CA LYS A 227 3.51 -21.56 6.66
C LYS A 227 2.54 -20.81 5.75
N GLY A 228 1.25 -21.03 5.91
CA GLY A 228 0.20 -20.29 5.21
C GLY A 228 -0.31 -19.07 5.97
N CYS A 229 -1.37 -18.47 5.44
CA CYS A 229 -2.11 -17.40 6.08
C CYS A 229 -2.68 -17.80 7.44
N LYS A 230 -3.11 -16.81 8.24
CA LYS A 230 -3.77 -17.04 9.53
C LYS A 230 -5.09 -17.82 9.42
N SER A 231 -5.75 -17.77 8.26
CA SER A 231 -6.92 -18.58 7.93
C SER A 231 -6.59 -20.06 7.63
N GLY A 232 -5.31 -20.40 7.47
CA GLY A 232 -4.83 -21.72 7.03
C GLY A 232 -4.71 -21.88 5.52
N ALA A 233 -5.10 -20.87 4.73
CA ALA A 233 -4.87 -20.85 3.29
C ALA A 233 -3.37 -20.76 2.94
N ALA A 234 -3.00 -21.09 1.69
CA ALA A 234 -1.61 -21.19 1.29
C ALA A 234 -0.85 -19.85 1.34
N GLY A 235 -1.53 -18.75 1.01
CA GLY A 235 -0.90 -17.44 0.94
C GLY A 235 0.03 -17.30 -0.26
N GLY A 236 0.83 -16.23 -0.25
CA GLY A 236 1.86 -15.95 -1.23
C GLY A 236 1.35 -16.02 -2.67
N LEU A 237 2.22 -16.45 -3.59
CA LEU A 237 1.90 -16.52 -5.02
C LEU A 237 0.73 -17.45 -5.36
N THR A 238 0.45 -18.45 -4.51
CA THR A 238 -0.67 -19.37 -4.71
C THR A 238 -2.01 -18.65 -4.50
N SER A 239 -2.14 -17.84 -3.46
CA SER A 239 -3.38 -17.13 -3.17
C SER A 239 -3.65 -15.99 -4.15
N ILE A 240 -2.64 -15.16 -4.48
CA ILE A 240 -2.82 -14.07 -5.47
C ILE A 240 -3.16 -14.61 -6.86
N ASP A 241 -2.61 -15.76 -7.29
CA ASP A 241 -3.00 -16.41 -8.55
C ASP A 241 -4.48 -16.82 -8.53
N ALA A 242 -4.96 -17.39 -7.42
CA ALA A 242 -6.37 -17.73 -7.25
C ALA A 242 -7.27 -16.47 -7.25
N PHE A 243 -6.85 -15.41 -6.56
CA PHE A 243 -7.53 -14.12 -6.53
C PHE A 243 -7.68 -13.53 -7.94
N LEU A 244 -6.59 -13.44 -8.70
CA LEU A 244 -6.61 -12.90 -10.07
C LEU A 244 -7.44 -13.78 -11.02
N LYS A 245 -7.38 -15.11 -10.89
CA LYS A 245 -8.21 -16.05 -11.67
C LYS A 245 -9.71 -15.87 -11.42
N LYS A 246 -10.12 -15.40 -10.24
CA LYS A 246 -11.51 -15.04 -9.95
C LYS A 246 -11.85 -13.68 -10.56
N TRP A 247 -11.13 -12.63 -10.17
CA TRP A 247 -11.57 -11.26 -10.39
C TRP A 247 -11.33 -10.74 -11.82
N ILE A 248 -10.22 -11.12 -12.46
CA ILE A 248 -9.91 -10.64 -13.82
C ILE A 248 -11.00 -11.06 -14.83
N PRO A 249 -11.46 -12.33 -14.89
CA PRO A 249 -12.55 -12.70 -15.79
C PRO A 249 -13.86 -11.98 -15.49
N ILE A 250 -14.20 -11.74 -14.22
CA ILE A 250 -15.41 -11.01 -13.82
C ILE A 250 -15.36 -9.57 -14.36
N ILE A 251 -14.25 -8.87 -14.15
CA ILE A 251 -14.05 -7.49 -14.61
C ILE A 251 -14.08 -7.45 -16.15
N GLN A 252 -13.36 -8.35 -16.83
CA GLN A 252 -13.31 -8.39 -18.29
C GLN A 252 -14.66 -8.74 -18.94
N ALA A 253 -15.54 -9.43 -18.21
CA ALA A 253 -16.89 -9.74 -18.66
C ALA A 253 -17.84 -8.52 -18.60
N SER A 254 -17.54 -7.52 -17.76
CA SER A 254 -18.37 -6.31 -17.61
C SER A 254 -18.52 -5.52 -18.92
N ALA A 255 -19.64 -4.82 -19.06
CA ALA A 255 -19.88 -3.96 -20.22
C ALA A 255 -18.92 -2.76 -20.26
N ALA A 256 -18.62 -2.18 -19.09
CA ALA A 256 -17.68 -1.07 -18.96
C ALA A 256 -16.27 -1.45 -19.46
N TYR A 257 -15.71 -2.58 -19.02
CA TYR A 257 -14.38 -2.99 -19.50
C TYR A 257 -14.34 -3.23 -21.01
N LYS A 258 -15.39 -3.86 -21.57
CA LYS A 258 -15.46 -4.16 -23.01
C LYS A 258 -15.55 -2.91 -23.88
N GLN A 259 -16.07 -1.81 -23.35
CA GLN A 259 -16.16 -0.55 -24.08
C GLN A 259 -14.78 0.06 -24.28
N ASP A 260 -14.07 0.31 -23.18
CA ASP A 260 -12.81 1.06 -23.20
C ASP A 260 -11.91 0.83 -21.96
N GLY A 261 -12.07 -0.32 -21.29
CA GLY A 261 -11.41 -0.61 -20.02
C GLY A 261 -9.89 -0.80 -20.09
N LEU A 262 -9.25 -0.48 -18.96
CA LEU A 262 -7.87 -0.79 -18.64
C LEU A 262 -7.82 -1.41 -17.24
N ILE A 263 -7.22 -2.60 -17.13
CA ILE A 263 -6.83 -3.18 -15.85
C ILE A 263 -5.33 -3.01 -15.70
N ILE A 264 -4.90 -2.50 -14.56
CA ILE A 264 -3.49 -2.39 -14.17
C ILE A 264 -3.30 -3.29 -12.96
N ILE A 265 -2.50 -4.34 -13.11
CA ILE A 265 -2.05 -5.19 -12.02
C ILE A 265 -0.65 -4.69 -11.67
N ASN A 266 -0.50 -4.08 -10.49
CA ASN A 266 0.75 -3.53 -10.00
C ASN A 266 1.04 -4.06 -8.59
N PHE A 267 2.27 -3.85 -8.12
CA PHE A 267 2.67 -4.11 -6.74
C PHE A 267 2.93 -2.77 -6.03
N ASP A 268 2.79 -2.76 -4.71
CA ASP A 268 3.10 -1.64 -3.83
C ASP A 268 4.60 -1.53 -3.56
N GLU A 269 5.29 -2.64 -3.26
CA GLU A 269 6.74 -2.68 -3.05
C GLU A 269 7.42 -3.98 -3.52
N SER A 270 8.75 -3.96 -3.50
CA SER A 270 9.55 -5.19 -3.52
C SER A 270 9.65 -5.81 -2.12
N ASN A 271 10.01 -7.10 -2.04
CA ASN A 271 10.07 -7.80 -0.76
C ASN A 271 11.24 -7.34 0.12
N ALA A 272 10.95 -6.47 1.10
CA ALA A 272 11.88 -6.00 2.12
C ALA A 272 12.49 -7.13 2.98
N SER A 273 11.82 -8.28 3.10
CA SER A 273 12.35 -9.45 3.80
C SER A 273 13.55 -10.09 3.09
N SER A 274 13.80 -9.72 1.83
CA SER A 274 14.99 -10.13 1.08
C SER A 274 16.17 -9.17 1.23
N SER A 275 15.95 -8.04 1.91
CA SER A 275 16.97 -7.03 2.15
C SER A 275 18.01 -7.50 3.18
N PRO A 276 19.30 -7.15 3.01
CA PRO A 276 20.32 -7.49 3.99
C PRO A 276 20.01 -6.93 5.37
N MET A 277 20.23 -7.71 6.42
CA MET A 277 20.08 -7.25 7.80
C MET A 277 21.44 -7.11 8.49
N THR A 278 21.63 -6.03 9.25
CA THR A 278 22.80 -5.79 10.08
C THR A 278 22.45 -6.01 11.55
N THR A 279 23.35 -6.68 12.30
CA THR A 279 23.26 -6.77 13.76
C THR A 279 24.40 -5.98 14.39
N THR A 280 24.07 -5.03 15.27
CA THR A 280 25.04 -4.33 16.11
C THR A 280 24.63 -4.37 17.58
N PHE A 281 25.52 -3.94 18.47
CA PHE A 281 25.24 -3.79 19.90
C PHE A 281 25.51 -2.36 20.34
N ASN A 282 24.75 -1.86 21.30
CA ASN A 282 25.10 -0.61 21.94
C ASN A 282 26.43 -0.77 22.73
N SER A 283 27.05 0.34 23.09
CA SER A 283 28.35 0.33 23.79
C SER A 283 28.33 -0.42 25.13
N ALA A 284 27.17 -0.52 25.77
CA ALA A 284 26.97 -1.25 27.02
C ALA A 284 26.68 -2.74 26.84
N TYR A 285 26.52 -3.23 25.60
CA TYR A 285 26.07 -4.59 25.27
C TYR A 285 24.76 -4.99 25.97
N THR A 286 23.91 -4.01 26.29
CA THR A 286 22.59 -4.23 26.89
C THR A 286 21.47 -4.27 25.84
N GLN A 287 21.75 -3.80 24.63
CA GLN A 287 20.81 -3.78 23.52
C GLN A 287 21.46 -4.35 22.27
N MET A 288 20.75 -5.25 21.60
CA MET A 288 21.02 -5.68 20.23
C MET A 288 20.21 -4.80 19.29
N ASN A 289 20.83 -4.24 18.25
CA ASN A 289 20.15 -3.54 17.17
C ASN A 289 20.10 -4.45 15.96
N LEU A 290 18.88 -4.73 15.48
CA LEU A 290 18.60 -5.49 14.28
C LEU A 290 18.05 -4.51 13.23
N THR A 291 18.85 -4.22 12.20
CA THR A 291 18.55 -3.20 11.20
C THR A 291 18.36 -3.84 9.84
N ILE A 292 17.23 -3.60 9.18
CA ILE A 292 16.99 -3.96 7.78
C ILE A 292 17.58 -2.86 6.90
N ASN A 293 18.51 -3.18 6.01
CA ASN A 293 19.15 -2.18 5.14
C ASN A 293 18.44 -2.13 3.80
N LEU A 294 17.88 -0.97 3.48
CA LEU A 294 17.04 -0.71 2.34
C LEU A 294 17.76 0.20 1.35
N THR A 295 18.28 -0.41 0.29
CA THR A 295 19.13 0.29 -0.69
C THR A 295 18.34 1.26 -1.57
N GLY A 296 17.13 0.88 -1.96
CA GLY A 296 16.17 1.72 -2.67
C GLY A 296 16.53 2.02 -4.12
N GLU A 297 16.56 0.98 -4.98
CA GLU A 297 16.62 1.19 -6.43
C GLU A 297 15.42 2.06 -6.87
N SER A 298 15.71 3.09 -7.66
CA SER A 298 14.74 4.07 -8.13
C SER A 298 15.01 4.43 -9.58
N CYS A 299 13.98 4.92 -10.27
CA CYS A 299 14.10 5.48 -11.61
C CYS A 299 13.64 6.93 -11.66
N CYS A 300 13.66 7.49 -12.88
CA CYS A 300 12.73 8.56 -13.24
C CYS A 300 12.89 9.85 -12.42
N ASN A 301 14.11 10.09 -11.91
CA ASN A 301 14.47 11.22 -11.03
C ASN A 301 13.62 11.32 -9.77
N GLN A 302 13.26 10.16 -9.20
CA GLN A 302 12.53 10.13 -7.93
C GLN A 302 13.22 10.95 -6.85
N GLN A 303 12.42 11.70 -6.10
CA GLN A 303 12.86 12.66 -5.10
C GLN A 303 12.51 12.14 -3.71
N THR A 304 13.34 12.48 -2.71
CA THR A 304 13.14 12.07 -1.31
C THR A 304 11.86 12.64 -0.69
N GLY A 305 11.43 13.83 -1.10
CA GLY A 305 10.42 14.58 -0.35
C GLY A 305 11.01 15.43 0.78
N PRO A 306 10.23 16.40 1.31
CA PRO A 306 10.68 17.32 2.36
C PRO A 306 10.60 16.75 3.79
N ASN A 307 9.95 15.60 3.97
CA ASN A 307 9.53 15.09 5.28
C ASN A 307 10.48 14.05 5.87
N VAL A 308 11.36 13.50 5.04
CA VAL A 308 12.28 12.40 5.36
C VAL A 308 13.69 12.74 4.86
N LYS A 309 14.72 12.05 5.35
CA LYS A 309 16.12 12.25 4.93
C LYS A 309 16.72 10.96 4.41
N ARG A 310 17.76 11.07 3.59
CA ARG A 310 18.50 9.90 3.11
C ARG A 310 20.02 10.17 3.16
N PRO A 311 20.85 9.23 3.67
CA PRO A 311 20.42 8.01 4.37
C PRO A 311 19.82 8.34 5.76
N GLU A 312 18.93 7.50 6.27
CA GLU A 312 18.41 7.63 7.65
C GLU A 312 18.01 6.30 8.30
N ASP A 313 17.95 6.30 9.63
CA ASP A 313 17.51 5.16 10.43
C ASP A 313 16.15 5.45 11.08
N GLN A 314 15.18 4.58 10.88
CA GLN A 314 13.93 4.58 11.63
C GLN A 314 13.88 3.42 12.61
N ILE A 315 13.48 3.72 13.85
CA ILE A 315 13.26 2.71 14.88
C ILE A 315 11.79 2.31 14.84
N MET A 316 11.53 1.04 14.53
CA MET A 316 10.16 0.52 14.51
C MET A 316 9.71 0.06 15.90
N SER A 317 10.59 -0.63 16.62
CA SER A 317 10.23 -1.20 17.92
C SER A 317 11.45 -1.47 18.79
N THR A 318 11.24 -1.52 20.10
CA THR A 318 12.21 -2.04 21.06
C THR A 318 11.53 -3.09 21.92
N LEU A 319 11.95 -4.34 21.74
CA LEU A 319 11.36 -5.50 22.38
C LEU A 319 12.26 -6.03 23.50
N PRO A 320 11.69 -6.58 24.58
CA PRO A 320 12.45 -7.37 25.54
C PRO A 320 13.13 -8.58 24.89
N ILE A 321 14.29 -9.00 25.41
CA ILE A 321 15.05 -10.17 24.92
C ILE A 321 14.22 -11.47 24.91
N ALA A 322 13.15 -11.54 25.71
CA ALA A 322 12.20 -12.65 25.72
C ALA A 322 11.52 -12.90 24.36
N TYR A 323 11.49 -11.90 23.47
CA TYR A 323 10.95 -12.02 22.11
C TYR A 323 11.98 -12.47 21.07
N ALA A 324 13.23 -12.75 21.46
CA ALA A 324 14.27 -13.16 20.51
C ALA A 324 13.85 -14.35 19.64
N SER A 325 13.23 -15.38 20.23
CA SER A 325 12.84 -16.58 19.51
C SER A 325 11.74 -16.32 18.47
N THR A 326 10.85 -15.34 18.68
CA THR A 326 9.82 -14.98 17.70
C THR A 326 10.42 -14.29 16.47
N LEU A 327 11.61 -13.72 16.62
CA LEU A 327 12.41 -13.14 15.54
C LEU A 327 13.38 -14.16 14.92
N GLY A 328 13.31 -15.44 15.31
CA GLY A 328 14.26 -16.46 14.87
C GLY A 328 15.67 -16.32 15.47
N ILE A 329 15.83 -15.47 16.50
CA ILE A 329 17.12 -15.23 17.16
C ILE A 329 17.26 -16.22 18.32
N ASN A 330 18.36 -16.96 18.35
CA ASN A 330 18.71 -17.78 19.50
C ASN A 330 19.28 -16.90 20.62
N ALA A 331 18.47 -16.60 21.64
CA ALA A 331 18.88 -15.81 22.80
C ALA A 331 20.13 -16.37 23.50
N SER A 332 20.35 -17.70 23.48
CA SER A 332 21.53 -18.30 24.11
C SER A 332 22.84 -17.99 23.38
N SER A 333 22.78 -17.52 22.14
CA SER A 333 23.96 -17.06 21.38
C SER A 333 24.30 -15.59 21.59
N LEU A 334 23.46 -14.84 22.31
CA LEU A 334 23.68 -13.42 22.58
C LEU A 334 24.47 -13.24 23.89
N PRO A 335 25.22 -12.13 24.04
CA PRO A 335 25.82 -11.76 25.33
C PRO A 335 24.77 -11.73 26.44
N SER A 336 25.08 -12.28 27.62
CA SER A 336 24.15 -12.37 28.75
C SER A 336 23.70 -11.02 29.32
N THR A 337 24.38 -9.93 28.94
CA THR A 337 24.03 -8.56 29.29
C THR A 337 22.90 -7.97 28.46
N VAL A 338 22.57 -8.58 27.31
CA VAL A 338 21.53 -8.10 26.41
C VAL A 338 20.15 -8.27 27.05
N GLN A 339 19.42 -7.18 27.16
CA GLN A 339 18.09 -7.10 27.76
C GLN A 339 17.02 -6.73 26.74
N THR A 340 17.40 -6.02 25.67
CA THR A 340 16.48 -5.54 24.64
C THR A 340 17.00 -5.82 23.23
N ILE A 341 16.06 -5.92 22.29
CA ILE A 341 16.28 -5.99 20.85
C ILE A 341 15.57 -4.79 20.23
N GLN A 342 16.32 -3.88 19.66
CA GLN A 342 15.78 -2.77 18.87
C GLN A 342 15.71 -3.19 17.41
N ILE A 343 14.54 -3.05 16.81
CA ILE A 343 14.29 -3.34 15.40
C ILE A 343 14.16 -2.00 14.68
N GLY A 344 14.90 -1.84 13.60
CA GLY A 344 14.86 -0.64 12.78
C GLY A 344 15.10 -0.91 11.30
N MET A 345 14.93 0.16 10.53
CA MET A 345 15.11 0.19 9.09
C MET A 345 16.12 1.28 8.75
N HIS A 346 17.11 0.93 7.94
CA HIS A 346 18.10 1.87 7.41
C HIS A 346 17.75 2.15 5.95
N TYR A 347 17.33 3.37 5.65
CA TYR A 347 16.96 3.81 4.31
C TYR A 347 18.17 4.50 3.67
N ASP A 348 18.78 3.89 2.68
CA ASP A 348 19.85 4.50 1.89
C ASP A 348 19.31 5.36 0.75
N GLY A 349 18.30 4.82 0.06
CA GLY A 349 17.75 5.36 -1.18
C GLY A 349 16.32 5.89 -1.03
N VAL A 350 15.84 6.49 -2.11
CA VAL A 350 14.48 7.05 -2.18
C VAL A 350 13.46 6.07 -2.76
N GLY A 351 13.91 5.04 -3.48
CA GLY A 351 13.06 4.06 -4.17
C GLY A 351 12.67 2.88 -3.31
N GLY A 352 11.62 2.18 -3.71
CA GLY A 352 11.18 0.91 -3.11
C GLY A 352 11.63 -0.33 -3.85
N ASP A 353 12.71 -0.18 -4.63
CA ASP A 353 13.19 -1.15 -5.60
C ASP A 353 12.18 -1.44 -6.72
N ARG A 354 12.48 -2.45 -7.54
CA ARG A 354 11.82 -2.70 -8.81
C ARG A 354 10.94 -3.95 -8.78
N THR A 355 9.71 -3.81 -9.29
CA THR A 355 8.76 -4.90 -9.53
C THR A 355 8.29 -4.87 -10.99
N GLY A 356 7.29 -5.71 -11.29
CA GLY A 356 6.65 -5.76 -12.60
C GLY A 356 5.19 -5.32 -12.53
N ALA A 357 4.71 -4.69 -13.59
CA ALA A 357 3.28 -4.44 -13.78
C ALA A 357 2.76 -5.20 -15.00
N VAL A 358 1.47 -5.54 -14.95
CA VAL A 358 0.71 -6.15 -16.06
C VAL A 358 -0.49 -5.30 -16.40
N LEU A 359 -0.58 -4.86 -17.65
CA LEU A 359 -1.68 -4.06 -18.16
C LEU A 359 -2.52 -4.88 -19.15
N LEU A 360 -3.85 -4.85 -18.97
CA LEU A 360 -4.84 -5.54 -19.80
C LEU A 360 -5.84 -4.52 -20.36
N SER A 361 -5.90 -4.39 -21.68
CA SER A 361 -6.86 -3.50 -22.34
C SER A 361 -7.11 -3.93 -23.80
N PRO A 362 -8.30 -3.67 -24.36
CA PRO A 362 -8.53 -3.79 -25.82
C PRO A 362 -7.57 -2.94 -26.67
N PHE A 363 -7.00 -1.86 -26.10
CA PHE A 363 -6.09 -0.93 -26.80
C PHE A 363 -4.61 -1.30 -26.70
N ILE A 364 -4.31 -2.48 -26.13
CA ILE A 364 -2.95 -2.99 -26.00
C ILE A 364 -2.80 -4.19 -26.91
N LYS A 365 -1.77 -4.22 -27.75
CA LYS A 365 -1.44 -5.40 -28.54
C LYS A 365 -0.90 -6.49 -27.61
N ALA A 366 -1.46 -7.68 -27.70
CA ALA A 366 -1.04 -8.83 -26.90
C ALA A 366 0.47 -9.12 -27.01
N GLY A 367 1.12 -9.35 -25.87
CA GLY A 367 2.55 -9.67 -25.80
C GLY A 367 3.47 -8.46 -25.99
N THR A 368 2.94 -7.24 -25.90
CA THR A 368 3.75 -6.02 -25.83
C THR A 368 4.63 -6.07 -24.58
N THR A 369 5.82 -5.49 -24.64
CA THR A 369 6.65 -5.29 -23.45
C THR A 369 7.20 -3.87 -23.52
N SER A 370 7.27 -3.21 -22.37
CA SER A 370 7.89 -1.89 -22.27
C SER A 370 9.12 -1.95 -21.39
N THR A 371 10.17 -1.25 -21.80
CA THR A 371 11.37 -1.01 -21.00
C THR A 371 11.45 0.43 -20.49
N THR A 372 10.42 1.23 -20.75
CA THR A 372 10.30 2.57 -20.18
C THR A 372 10.31 2.47 -18.67
N GLY A 373 11.05 3.37 -18.01
CA GLY A 373 11.02 3.46 -16.55
C GLY A 373 9.75 4.18 -16.12
N TYR A 374 8.98 3.56 -15.24
CA TYR A 374 7.83 4.16 -14.58
C TYR A 374 7.99 4.00 -13.07
N ASN A 375 7.49 4.96 -12.31
CA ASN A 375 7.25 4.82 -10.88
C ASN A 375 5.79 5.14 -10.53
N HIS A 376 5.44 5.09 -9.25
CA HIS A 376 4.06 5.38 -8.80
C HIS A 376 3.60 6.79 -9.16
N TYR A 377 4.49 7.77 -9.22
CA TYR A 377 4.16 9.11 -9.69
C TYR A 377 3.88 9.14 -11.20
N SER A 378 4.61 8.36 -12.00
CA SER A 378 4.28 8.14 -13.42
C SER A 378 2.92 7.48 -13.60
N LEU A 379 2.55 6.52 -12.77
CA LEU A 379 1.22 5.90 -12.80
C LEU A 379 0.14 6.95 -12.54
N LEU A 380 0.26 7.75 -11.47
CA LEU A 380 -0.68 8.82 -11.17
C LEU A 380 -0.80 9.82 -12.33
N LYS A 381 0.34 10.29 -12.84
CA LYS A 381 0.38 11.22 -13.98
C LYS A 381 -0.32 10.64 -15.21
N SER A 382 -0.16 9.34 -15.45
CA SER A 382 -0.82 8.62 -16.56
C SER A 382 -2.33 8.54 -16.38
N LEU A 383 -2.80 8.34 -15.14
CA LEU A 383 -4.23 8.37 -14.82
C LEU A 383 -4.79 9.78 -15.03
N GLU A 384 -4.13 10.81 -14.50
CA GLU A 384 -4.51 12.21 -14.67
C GLU A 384 -4.64 12.58 -16.16
N ASP A 385 -3.65 12.22 -16.99
CA ASP A 385 -3.71 12.39 -18.45
C ASP A 385 -4.90 11.67 -19.07
N ARG A 386 -5.12 10.39 -18.71
CA ARG A 386 -6.14 9.56 -19.36
C ARG A 386 -7.56 9.97 -19.02
N PHE A 387 -7.78 10.50 -17.82
CA PHE A 387 -9.05 11.06 -17.39
C PHE A 387 -9.22 12.54 -17.80
N GLY A 388 -8.24 13.13 -18.48
CA GLY A 388 -8.30 14.51 -18.96
C GLY A 388 -8.25 15.54 -17.83
N ILE A 389 -7.59 15.20 -16.71
CA ILE A 389 -7.40 16.09 -15.57
C ILE A 389 -6.33 17.14 -15.93
N PRO A 390 -6.62 18.45 -15.80
CA PRO A 390 -5.73 19.50 -16.30
C PRO A 390 -4.55 19.84 -15.37
N GLU A 391 -4.54 19.30 -14.16
CA GLU A 391 -3.54 19.58 -13.14
C GLU A 391 -3.01 18.28 -12.56
N TYR A 392 -1.69 18.16 -12.42
CA TYR A 392 -1.06 17.01 -11.76
C TYR A 392 -0.86 17.25 -10.27
N LEU A 393 -1.04 16.23 -9.43
CA LEU A 393 -0.81 16.28 -7.99
C LEU A 393 0.65 16.01 -7.61
N GLY A 394 1.11 16.62 -6.51
CA GLY A 394 2.39 16.31 -5.87
C GLY A 394 3.55 16.14 -6.86
N TYR A 395 4.27 15.03 -6.75
CA TYR A 395 5.37 14.67 -7.66
C TYR A 395 4.94 14.10 -9.01
N ALA A 396 3.65 13.81 -9.26
CA ALA A 396 3.17 13.53 -10.62
C ALA A 396 3.32 14.76 -11.54
N ASP A 397 3.45 15.96 -10.97
CA ASP A 397 3.75 17.20 -11.69
C ASP A 397 5.21 17.33 -12.16
N ASP A 398 6.09 16.38 -11.83
CA ASP A 398 7.46 16.42 -12.34
C ASP A 398 7.46 16.24 -13.87
N SER A 399 8.01 17.24 -14.57
CA SER A 399 8.09 17.27 -16.04
C SER A 399 9.02 16.22 -16.64
N LYS A 400 9.84 15.55 -15.82
CA LYS A 400 10.73 14.48 -16.24
C LYS A 400 10.07 13.09 -16.16
N LEU A 401 8.88 12.99 -15.57
CA LEU A 401 8.12 11.74 -15.56
C LEU A 401 7.51 11.47 -16.93
N VAL A 402 7.52 10.19 -17.30
CA VAL A 402 6.87 9.70 -18.51
C VAL A 402 5.51 9.15 -18.14
N THR A 403 4.49 9.43 -18.96
CA THR A 403 3.16 8.82 -18.85
C THR A 403 3.01 7.65 -19.80
N PHE A 404 2.07 6.75 -19.50
CA PHE A 404 1.71 5.64 -20.38
C PHE A 404 1.31 6.18 -21.76
N GLY A 405 2.11 5.83 -22.76
CA GLY A 405 1.98 6.37 -24.11
C GLY A 405 1.94 5.28 -25.16
N SER A 406 2.58 5.55 -26.29
CA SER A 406 2.61 4.64 -27.45
C SER A 406 3.40 3.35 -27.20
N ASP A 407 4.19 3.28 -26.13
CA ASP A 407 4.85 2.04 -25.69
C ASP A 407 3.86 1.08 -25.01
N ILE A 408 2.76 1.62 -24.46
CA ILE A 408 1.69 0.87 -23.81
C ILE A 408 0.52 0.66 -24.78
N PHE A 409 -0.11 1.76 -25.21
CA PHE A 409 -1.28 1.76 -26.07
C PHE A 409 -0.87 1.61 -27.54
N THR A 410 -0.80 0.36 -27.97
CA THR A 410 -0.20 -0.06 -29.25
C THR A 410 -1.24 -0.41 -30.32
N GLN A 411 -2.53 -0.13 -30.08
CA GLN A 411 -3.63 -0.36 -31.03
C GLN A 411 -4.52 0.86 -31.24
#